data_AF-A0A5E7HEA6-F1
#
_entry.id   AF-A0A5E7HEA6-F1
#
_cell.length_a   1.000
_cell.length_b   1.000
_cell.length_c   1.000
_cell.angle_alpha   90.00
_cell.angle_beta   90.00
_cell.angle_gamma   90.00
#
_symmetry.space_group_name_H-M   'P 1'
#
loop_
_entity.id
_entity.type
_entity.pdbx_description
1 polymer ?
#
loop_
_entity_poly.entity_id
_entity_poly.type
_entity_poly.pdbx_seq_one_letter_code
_entity_poly.pdbx_strand_id
1 'polypeptide(L)'
;MRYLRAGIPFNLGWWGFTFPLGVYALTTLKLASVLNLTFFGVLGGVLVALLVVMWLIVGKRTVQGAWRGELFVSPCIAGLKK
;
A
#
# COMPACT_ATOMS: atom_id res chain seq x y z
N MET A 1 -25.87 2.13 -1.82
CA MET A 1 -25.45 3.36 -1.09
C MET A 1 -25.16 3.18 0.41
N ARG A 2 -25.41 2.03 1.05
CA ARG A 2 -25.06 1.80 2.48
C ARG A 2 -23.59 1.39 2.70
N TYR A 3 -23.01 0.58 1.80
CA TYR A 3 -21.62 0.09 1.91
C TYR A 3 -20.54 1.16 1.68
N LEU A 4 -20.79 2.16 0.82
CA LEU A 4 -19.85 3.26 0.58
C LEU A 4 -19.71 4.20 1.79
N ARG A 5 -20.70 4.25 2.69
CA ARG A 5 -20.72 5.13 3.88
C ARG A 5 -19.98 4.56 5.09
N ALA A 6 -19.72 3.26 5.13
CA ALA A 6 -19.03 2.63 6.25
C ALA A 6 -17.50 2.82 6.21
N GLY A 7 -16.97 3.31 5.09
CA GLY A 7 -15.53 3.29 4.82
C GLY A 7 -15.02 1.85 4.65
N ILE A 8 -13.99 1.67 3.82
CA ILE A 8 -13.33 0.36 3.74
C ILE A 8 -12.43 0.25 4.98
N PRO A 9 -12.67 -0.70 5.90
CA PRO A 9 -11.82 -0.88 7.07
C PRO A 9 -10.40 -1.21 6.63
N PHE A 10 -9.43 -0.63 7.33
CA PHE A 10 -8.03 -0.91 7.07
C PHE A 10 -7.74 -2.39 7.39
N ASN A 11 -7.03 -3.06 6.49
CA ASN A 11 -6.51 -4.41 6.72
C ASN A 11 -5.12 -4.53 6.07
N LEU A 12 -4.38 -5.59 6.43
CA LEU A 12 -3.03 -5.81 5.90
C LEU A 12 -2.99 -5.98 4.37
N GLY A 13 -4.10 -6.38 3.74
CA GLY A 13 -4.23 -6.52 2.30
C GLY A 13 -4.00 -5.22 1.52
N TRP A 14 -4.07 -4.05 2.18
CA TRP A 14 -3.70 -2.77 1.57
C TRP A 14 -2.22 -2.70 1.17
N TRP A 15 -1.34 -3.52 1.77
CA TRP A 15 0.03 -3.69 1.30
C TRP A 15 0.10 -4.29 -0.11
N GLY A 16 -0.91 -5.04 -0.55
CA GLY A 16 -0.96 -5.65 -1.88
C GLY A 16 -0.88 -4.63 -3.03
N PHE A 17 -1.20 -3.36 -2.77
CA PHE A 17 -1.12 -2.30 -3.78
C PHE A 17 0.28 -1.73 -4.00
N THR A 18 1.21 -1.88 -3.04
CA THR A 18 2.58 -1.36 -3.20
C THR A 18 3.36 -2.14 -4.26
N PHE A 19 3.06 -3.43 -4.43
CA PHE A 19 3.70 -4.28 -5.42
C PHE A 19 3.44 -3.84 -6.87
N PRO A 20 2.18 -3.80 -7.37
CA PRO A 20 1.92 -3.37 -8.74
C PRO A 20 2.41 -1.94 -9.00
N LEU A 21 2.21 -1.03 -8.04
CA LEU A 21 2.67 0.35 -8.15
C LEU A 21 4.20 0.44 -8.25
N GLY A 22 4.93 -0.34 -7.47
CA GLY A 22 6.38 -0.45 -7.55
C GLY A 22 6.88 -1.00 -8.88
N VAL A 23 6.24 -2.05 -9.41
CA VAL A 23 6.58 -2.63 -10.72
C VAL A 23 6.33 -1.61 -11.84
N TYR A 24 5.19 -0.89 -11.82
CA TYR A 24 4.93 0.17 -12.80
C TYR A 24 5.95 1.30 -12.71
N ALA A 25 6.31 1.75 -11.50
CA ALA A 25 7.31 2.79 -11.30
C ALA A 25 8.68 2.37 -11.87
N LEU A 26 9.15 1.17 -11.51
CA LEU A 26 10.44 0.63 -11.95
C LEU A 26 10.50 0.43 -13.46
N THR A 27 9.47 -0.18 -14.04
CA THR A 27 9.41 -0.42 -15.49
C THR A 27 9.32 0.88 -16.28
N THR A 28 8.60 1.89 -15.78
CA THR A 28 8.51 3.22 -16.40
C THR A 28 9.85 3.96 -16.35
N LEU A 29 10.56 3.92 -15.21
CA LEU A 29 11.90 4.48 -15.11
C LEU A 29 12.91 3.74 -15.99
N LYS A 30 12.78 2.41 -16.11
CA LYS A 30 13.60 1.63 -17.04
C LYS A 30 13.33 2.05 -18.48
N LEU A 31 12.07 2.27 -18.84
CA LEU A 31 11.69 2.74 -20.17
C LEU A 31 12.29 4.13 -20.46
N ALA A 32 12.34 5.02 -19.46
CA ALA A 32 13.03 6.31 -19.57
C ALA A 32 14.52 6.13 -19.91
N SER A 33 15.21 5.18 -19.27
CA SER A 33 16.63 4.91 -19.55
C SER A 33 16.88 4.28 -20.92
N VAL A 34 15.93 3.48 -21.43
CA VAL A 34 16.07 2.80 -22.72
C VAL A 34 15.74 3.75 -23.88
N LEU A 35 14.67 4.54 -23.75
CA LEU A 35 14.22 5.45 -24.81
C LEU A 35 14.85 6.84 -24.72
N ASN A 36 15.53 7.17 -23.61
CA ASN A 36 16.10 8.50 -23.33
C ASN A 36 15.06 9.64 -23.42
N LEU A 37 13.79 9.34 -23.12
CA LEU A 37 12.70 10.31 -23.11
C LEU A 37 12.40 10.76 -21.69
N THR A 38 12.48 12.07 -21.45
CA THR A 38 12.21 12.70 -20.15
C THR A 38 10.78 12.47 -19.66
N PHE A 39 9.82 12.30 -20.57
CA PHE A 39 8.42 11.96 -20.25
C PHE A 39 8.31 10.76 -19.31
N PHE A 40 9.00 9.66 -19.62
CA PHE A 40 8.96 8.46 -18.79
C PHE A 40 9.69 8.66 -17.45
N GLY A 41 10.70 9.53 -17.40
CA GLY A 41 11.36 9.90 -16.15
C GLY A 41 10.42 10.63 -15.19
N VAL A 42 9.68 11.62 -15.70
CA VAL A 42 8.66 12.35 -14.92
C VAL A 42 7.53 11.42 -14.49
N LEU A 43 7.00 10.61 -15.41
CA LEU A 43 5.92 9.66 -15.11
C LEU A 43 6.34 8.63 -14.06
N GLY A 44 7.54 8.06 -14.20
CA GLY A 44 8.12 7.14 -13.22
C GLY A 44 8.31 7.82 -11.86
N GLY A 45 8.78 9.07 -11.83
CA GLY A 45 8.91 9.87 -10.61
C GLY A 45 7.57 10.10 -9.89
N VAL A 46 6.49 10.39 -10.65
CA VAL A 46 5.13 10.51 -10.09
C VAL A 46 4.67 9.19 -9.48
N LEU A 47 4.89 8.06 -10.17
CA LEU A 47 4.54 6.73 -9.64
C LEU A 47 5.31 6.41 -8.35
N VAL A 48 6.60 6.77 -8.27
CA VAL A 48 7.40 6.64 -7.04
C VAL A 48 6.83 7.52 -5.92
N ALA A 49 6.45 8.77 -6.21
CA ALA A 49 5.86 9.66 -5.21
C ALA A 49 4.54 9.08 -4.65
N LEU A 50 3.68 8.54 -5.52
CA LEU A 50 2.46 7.84 -5.13
C LEU A 50 2.77 6.62 -4.26
N LEU A 51 3.80 5.84 -4.62
CA LEU A 51 4.24 4.69 -3.84
C LEU A 51 4.66 5.10 -2.43
N VAL A 52 5.44 6.17 -2.28
CA VAL A 52 5.87 6.70 -0.98
C VAL A 52 4.66 7.15 -0.15
N VAL A 53 3.74 7.92 -0.73
CA VAL A 53 2.52 8.35 -0.03
C VAL A 53 1.71 7.15 0.44
N MET A 54 1.53 6.15 -0.42
CA MET A 54 0.82 4.93 -0.07
C MET A 54 1.51 4.16 1.07
N TRP A 55 2.83 4.00 0.98
CA TRP A 55 3.65 3.35 2.00
C TRP A 55 3.52 4.05 3.35
N LEU A 56 3.53 5.39 3.38
CA LEU A 56 3.34 6.17 4.60
C LEU A 56 1.94 5.99 5.20
N ILE A 57 0.89 5.96 4.38
CA ILE A 57 -0.49 5.76 4.85
C ILE A 57 -0.66 4.35 5.44
N VAL A 58 -0.29 3.33 4.68
CA VAL A 58 -0.44 1.93 5.07
C VAL A 58 0.47 1.62 6.26
N GLY A 59 1.74 2.04 6.21
CA GLY A 59 2.71 1.86 7.29
C GLY A 59 2.25 2.51 8.60
N LYS A 60 1.76 3.75 8.58
CA LYS A 60 1.22 4.42 9.79
C LYS A 60 0.05 3.62 10.37
N ARG A 61 -0.90 3.17 9.54
CA ARG A 61 -2.05 2.39 10.00
C ARG A 61 -1.67 0.98 10.48
N THR A 62 -0.69 0.35 9.85
CA THR A 62 -0.10 -0.92 10.31
C THR A 62 0.51 -0.75 11.70
N VAL A 63 1.34 0.27 11.91
CA VAL A 63 1.95 0.55 13.22
C VAL A 63 0.88 0.86 14.28
N GLN A 64 -0.09 1.70 13.97
CA GLN A 64 -1.20 2.01 14.88
C GLN A 64 -2.05 0.79 15.25
N GLY A 65 -2.38 -0.06 14.27
CA GLY A 65 -3.14 -1.28 14.53
C GLY A 65 -2.32 -2.34 15.27
N ALA A 66 -1.01 -2.43 15.00
CA ALA A 66 -0.10 -3.32 15.71
C ALA A 66 0.03 -2.91 17.19
N TRP A 67 0.15 -1.61 17.48
CA TRP A 67 0.17 -1.10 18.85
C TRP A 67 -1.15 -1.28 19.60
N ARG A 68 -2.28 -1.27 18.90
CA ARG A 68 -3.60 -1.55 19.49
C ARG A 68 -3.87 -3.05 19.69
N GLY A 69 -3.03 -3.94 19.14
CA GLY A 69 -3.22 -5.40 19.20
C GLY A 69 -4.32 -5.93 18.28
N GLU A 70 -5.03 -5.06 17.54
CA GLU A 70 -6.14 -5.46 16.65
C GLU A 70 -5.66 -5.96 15.29
N LEU A 71 -4.39 -5.77 14.94
CA LEU A 71 -3.84 -6.16 13.63
C LEU A 71 -3.64 -7.68 13.47
N PHE A 72 -3.47 -8.38 14.60
CA PHE A 72 -3.23 -9.83 14.66
C PHE A 72 -4.31 -10.54 15.46
N VAL A 73 -5.57 -10.14 15.30
CA VAL A 73 -6.70 -10.88 15.85
C VAL A 73 -6.86 -12.16 15.03
N SER A 74 -6.16 -13.20 15.46
CA SER A 74 -6.38 -14.57 15.00
C SER A 74 -7.70 -15.06 15.63
N PRO A 75 -8.78 -15.26 14.86
CA PRO A 75 -10.08 -15.73 15.41
C PRO A 75 -9.94 -17.05 16.15
N CYS A 76 -8.93 -17.85 15.78
CA CYS A 76 -8.57 -19.13 16.39
C CYS A 76 -7.90 -19.02 17.77
N ILE A 77 -7.30 -17.88 18.14
CA ILE A 77 -6.69 -17.66 19.47
C ILE A 77 -7.67 -16.92 20.39
N ALA A 78 -8.60 -16.12 19.83
CA ALA A 78 -9.66 -15.46 20.60
C ALA A 78 -10.62 -16.45 21.30
N GLY A 79 -10.73 -17.69 20.79
CA GLY A 79 -11.52 -18.77 21.38
C GLY A 79 -10.82 -19.56 22.50
N LEU A 80 -9.50 -19.39 22.69
CA LEU A 80 -8.76 -19.98 23.82
C LEU A 80 -9.00 -19.13 25.07
N LYS A 81 -10.23 -19.24 25.59
CA LYS A 81 -10.60 -18.74 26.92
C LYS A 81 -9.77 -19.50 27.95
N LYS A 82 -9.10 -18.77 28.85
CA LYS A 82 -8.39 -19.33 30.00
C LYS A 82 -9.37 -19.93 31.00
#